data_AF-A0A848G0B8-F1
#
_entry.id   AF-A0A848G0B8-F1
#
_cell.length_a   1.000
_cell.length_b   1.000
_cell.length_c   1.000
_cell.angle_alpha   90.00
_cell.angle_beta   90.00
_cell.angle_gamma   90.00
#
_symmetry.space_group_name_H-M   'P 1'
#
loop_
_entity.id
_entity.type
_entity.pdbx_description
1 polymer ?
#
loop_
_entity_poly.entity_id
_entity_poly.type
_entity_poly.pdbx_seq_one_letter_code
_entity_poly.pdbx_strand_id
1 'polypeptide(L)'
;MTELAESVMIGLIADGGDVPCPFDHDAPAPEKVNNQLVGNGGTLGDCMEAGTGTALYAPMKRKLRPVPYPEQADKEVKVGEHSYPVWCAAHHLIPAQASLKKATQLKRFMQKGSGANKLWSDIGYDVNGLENGVWLPGNYAVGGNGTGDWVGAPSAMDGDAEEGSVRRRAARRSASSTKLDGLRHEVDPANRKWLYVDKATRLVNAQFHDAHVDYNKFVLGVLNKIAASLKDKKKKNLDELACRQCAKREEKIAEYGIPPPFSLIKRLNGVSARMRGYLKGRRGHAVVFTSRWGKLIGKL
;
A
#
# COMPACT_ATOMS: atom_id res chain seq x y z
N MET A 1 -18.76 -20.36 18.12
CA MET A 1 -19.21 -19.58 16.95
C MET A 1 -19.33 -18.14 17.39
N THR A 2 -18.32 -17.32 17.09
CA THR A 2 -18.31 -15.88 17.35
C THR A 2 -18.52 -15.18 16.01
N GLU A 3 -19.55 -14.36 15.95
CA GLU A 3 -20.09 -13.77 14.73
C GLU A 3 -19.13 -12.76 14.10
N LEU A 4 -19.14 -12.74 12.76
CA LEU A 4 -18.45 -11.85 11.84
C LEU A 4 -19.01 -10.42 11.90
N ALA A 5 -18.93 -9.78 13.07
CA ALA A 5 -19.40 -8.40 13.26
C ALA A 5 -18.49 -7.57 14.19
N GLU A 6 -17.21 -7.93 14.33
CA GLU A 6 -16.21 -6.94 14.75
C GLU A 6 -16.07 -5.92 13.62
N SER A 7 -16.94 -4.91 13.69
CA SER A 7 -16.72 -3.59 13.17
C SER A 7 -15.27 -3.23 13.42
N VAL A 8 -14.45 -3.37 12.38
CA VAL A 8 -13.12 -2.77 12.36
C VAL A 8 -13.40 -1.32 12.70
N MET A 9 -13.01 -0.93 13.92
CA MET A 9 -12.87 0.47 14.26
C MET A 9 -11.89 1.00 13.22
N ILE A 10 -12.45 1.53 12.13
CA ILE A 10 -11.85 2.60 11.36
C ILE A 10 -11.80 3.70 12.40
N GLY A 11 -10.77 3.64 13.26
CA GLY A 11 -10.58 4.57 14.35
C GLY A 11 -10.82 5.92 13.73
N LEU A 12 -11.86 6.58 14.26
CA LEU A 12 -12.44 7.78 13.69
C LEU A 12 -11.31 8.56 13.05
N ILE A 13 -11.35 8.71 11.73
CA ILE A 13 -10.79 9.93 11.17
C ILE A 13 -11.56 10.98 11.96
N ALA A 14 -10.89 11.67 12.87
CA ALA A 14 -11.52 12.58 13.81
C ALA A 14 -12.19 13.69 12.97
N ASP A 15 -13.43 13.41 12.56
CA ASP A 15 -14.28 14.27 11.73
C ASP A 15 -15.17 15.12 12.66
N GLY A 16 -14.72 15.37 13.90
CA GLY A 16 -15.50 16.00 14.98
C GLY A 16 -14.94 17.30 15.54
N GLY A 17 -13.97 17.93 14.86
CA GLY A 17 -13.55 19.30 15.14
C GLY A 17 -13.59 20.12 13.86
N ASP A 18 -13.55 21.46 13.95
CA ASP A 18 -13.39 22.35 12.79
C ASP A 18 -12.12 21.98 12.02
N VAL A 19 -12.23 21.02 11.09
CA VAL A 19 -11.09 20.60 10.30
C VAL A 19 -10.77 21.74 9.35
N PRO A 20 -9.53 22.28 9.38
CA PRO A 20 -9.13 23.37 8.52
C PRO A 20 -9.46 23.08 7.06
N CYS A 21 -9.82 24.13 6.32
CA CYS A 21 -10.04 24.03 4.89
C CYS A 21 -8.83 23.37 4.23
N PRO A 22 -9.01 22.27 3.45
CA PRO A 22 -7.90 21.49 2.96
C PRO A 22 -7.24 22.12 1.72
N PHE A 23 -7.90 23.10 1.10
CA PHE A 23 -7.53 23.75 -0.15
C PHE A 23 -6.49 24.83 0.09
N ASP A 24 -5.61 25.02 -0.88
CA ASP A 24 -4.59 26.06 -0.83
C ASP A 24 -5.19 27.48 -0.76
N HIS A 25 -4.61 28.31 0.12
CA HIS A 25 -4.96 29.73 0.26
C HIS A 25 -3.80 30.65 -0.11
N ASP A 26 -2.60 30.11 -0.28
CA ASP A 26 -1.36 30.88 -0.30
C ASP A 26 -0.84 31.09 -1.72
N ALA A 27 -0.95 30.10 -2.60
CA ALA A 27 -0.35 30.17 -3.93
C ALA A 27 -1.14 31.15 -4.81
N PRO A 28 -0.57 32.28 -5.27
CA PRO A 28 -1.34 33.33 -5.95
C PRO A 28 -1.87 32.90 -7.34
N ALA A 29 -1.28 31.86 -7.93
CA ALA A 29 -1.59 31.30 -9.24
C ALA A 29 -1.29 29.78 -9.23
N PRO A 30 -1.68 29.01 -10.26
CA PRO A 30 -1.45 27.57 -10.30
C PRO A 30 0.04 27.21 -10.30
N GLU A 31 0.41 26.33 -9.37
CA GLU A 31 1.78 25.84 -9.23
C GLU A 31 2.16 24.88 -10.36
N LYS A 32 3.43 24.95 -10.80
CA LYS A 32 4.00 24.01 -11.77
C LYS A 32 4.54 22.78 -11.03
N VAL A 33 3.62 21.91 -10.64
CA VAL A 33 3.94 20.61 -10.05
C VAL A 33 3.16 19.52 -10.77
N ASN A 34 3.75 18.34 -10.91
CA ASN A 34 3.14 17.16 -11.51
C ASN A 34 3.17 16.01 -10.50
N ASN A 35 2.14 15.18 -10.50
CA ASN A 35 2.14 13.94 -9.74
C ASN A 35 3.00 12.86 -10.42
N GLN A 36 3.49 11.90 -9.64
CA GLN A 36 4.06 10.64 -10.11
C GLN A 36 3.17 9.49 -9.59
N LEU A 37 2.14 9.12 -10.36
CA LEU A 37 1.11 8.16 -9.93
C LEU A 37 1.31 6.74 -10.47
N VAL A 38 2.37 6.51 -11.25
CA VAL A 38 2.72 5.17 -11.74
C VAL A 38 3.64 4.50 -10.73
N GLY A 39 3.22 3.37 -10.18
CA GLY A 39 4.00 2.63 -9.19
C GLY A 39 5.08 1.78 -9.84
N ASN A 40 6.30 1.85 -9.31
CA ASN A 40 7.43 0.99 -9.68
C ASN A 40 8.14 0.54 -8.40
N GLY A 41 8.25 -0.77 -8.19
CA GLY A 41 8.86 -1.34 -6.98
C GLY A 41 10.35 -1.01 -6.83
N GLY A 42 11.11 -1.00 -7.93
CA GLY A 42 12.52 -0.61 -7.94
C GLY A 42 12.70 0.86 -7.55
N THR A 43 11.97 1.76 -8.23
CA THR A 43 12.00 3.20 -7.91
C THR A 43 11.57 3.49 -6.47
N LEU A 44 10.59 2.75 -5.95
CA LEU A 44 10.20 2.85 -4.54
C LEU A 44 11.35 2.45 -3.61
N GLY A 45 12.04 1.35 -3.92
CA GLY A 45 13.23 0.92 -3.18
C GLY A 45 14.32 1.99 -3.15
N ASP A 46 14.67 2.54 -4.32
CA ASP A 46 15.66 3.61 -4.45
C ASP A 46 15.27 4.83 -3.63
N CYS A 47 13.99 5.22 -3.67
CA CYS A 47 13.47 6.35 -2.91
C CYS A 47 13.49 6.10 -1.39
N MET A 48 13.22 4.87 -0.95
CA MET A 48 13.35 4.46 0.45
C MET A 48 14.79 4.58 0.93
N GLU A 49 15.75 4.07 0.19
CA GLU A 49 17.18 4.13 0.55
C GLU A 49 17.77 5.54 0.45
N ALA A 50 17.30 6.36 -0.49
CA ALA A 50 17.75 7.74 -0.65
C ALA A 50 17.09 8.73 0.34
N GLY A 51 15.98 8.36 0.98
CA GLY A 51 15.21 9.29 1.80
C GLY A 51 14.34 10.26 0.97
N THR A 52 13.95 9.88 -0.25
CA THR A 52 13.10 10.67 -1.15
C THR A 52 11.61 10.47 -0.85
N GLY A 53 10.94 11.56 -0.50
CA GLY A 53 9.55 11.53 0.00
C GLY A 53 8.47 11.61 -1.07
N THR A 54 7.21 11.45 -0.66
CA THR A 54 6.02 11.48 -1.54
C THR A 54 5.59 12.89 -1.95
N ALA A 55 6.09 13.94 -1.28
CA ALA A 55 5.71 15.33 -1.57
C ALA A 55 6.64 15.95 -2.63
N LEU A 56 6.09 16.28 -3.79
CA LEU A 56 6.79 16.98 -4.88
C LEU A 56 6.53 18.49 -4.85
N TYR A 57 5.50 18.94 -4.13
CA TYR A 57 5.22 20.35 -3.90
C TYR A 57 6.25 20.94 -2.92
N ALA A 58 6.98 21.98 -3.35
CA ALA A 58 8.17 22.46 -2.64
C ALA A 58 7.91 22.87 -1.18
N PRO A 59 6.84 23.60 -0.83
CA PRO A 59 6.52 23.92 0.58
C PRO A 59 6.24 22.71 1.47
N MET A 60 5.93 21.55 0.89
CA MET A 60 5.71 20.30 1.63
C MET A 60 6.90 19.35 1.59
N LYS A 61 7.93 19.63 0.78
CA LYS A 61 9.14 18.83 0.75
C LYS A 61 9.84 18.93 2.10
N ARG A 62 10.27 17.78 2.60
CA ARG A 62 11.02 17.66 3.85
C ARG A 62 12.12 16.64 3.67
N LYS A 63 13.24 16.86 4.38
CA LYS A 63 14.27 15.84 4.50
C LYS A 63 13.72 14.70 5.35
N LEU A 64 13.79 13.50 4.82
CA LEU A 64 13.36 12.30 5.51
C LEU A 64 14.57 11.43 5.82
N ARG A 65 14.42 10.60 6.84
CA ARG A 65 15.43 9.59 7.15
C ARG A 65 15.28 8.44 6.15
N PRO A 66 16.36 8.02 5.46
CA PRO A 66 16.39 6.78 4.70
C PRO A 66 15.85 5.58 5.45
N VAL A 67 15.24 4.66 4.72
CA VAL A 67 14.82 3.36 5.19
C VAL A 67 15.68 2.32 4.47
N PRO A 68 16.84 1.93 5.06
CA PRO A 68 17.75 1.00 4.39
C PRO A 68 17.07 -0.35 4.18
N TYR A 69 17.56 -1.09 3.19
CA TYR A 69 17.23 -2.48 3.00
C TYR A 69 17.50 -3.27 4.30
N PRO A 70 16.60 -4.16 4.74
CA PRO A 70 16.73 -4.81 6.03
C PRO A 70 17.89 -5.80 6.04
N GLU A 71 18.86 -5.61 6.94
CA GLU A 71 20.03 -6.50 7.11
C GLU A 71 19.65 -7.97 7.35
N GLN A 72 18.45 -8.22 7.89
CA GLN A 72 17.95 -9.58 8.11
C GLN A 72 17.61 -10.29 6.79
N ALA A 73 17.39 -9.56 5.69
CA ALA A 73 17.04 -10.09 4.38
C ALA A 73 18.26 -10.42 3.50
N ASP A 74 19.43 -10.58 4.12
CA ASP A 74 20.59 -11.27 3.53
C ASP A 74 20.87 -12.60 4.24
N LYS A 75 20.00 -13.00 5.18
CA LYS A 75 20.13 -14.25 5.95
C LYS A 75 19.29 -15.36 5.33
N GLU A 76 19.69 -16.59 5.64
CA GLU A 76 18.97 -17.79 5.23
C GLU A 76 18.02 -18.29 6.32
N VAL A 77 16.96 -18.98 5.90
CA VAL A 77 16.05 -19.71 6.78
C VAL A 77 16.12 -21.22 6.51
N LYS A 78 16.16 -22.02 7.58
CA LYS A 78 16.17 -23.48 7.47
C LYS A 78 14.76 -24.07 7.39
N VAL A 79 14.47 -24.81 6.32
CA VAL A 79 13.23 -25.59 6.13
C VAL A 79 13.61 -27.06 5.90
N GLY A 80 13.33 -27.91 6.89
CA GLY A 80 13.89 -29.27 6.93
C GLY A 80 15.40 -29.23 7.04
N GLU A 81 16.08 -29.99 6.18
CA GLU A 81 17.55 -30.06 6.11
C GLU A 81 18.17 -28.98 5.21
N HIS A 82 17.36 -28.14 4.58
CA HIS A 82 17.81 -27.17 3.58
C HIS A 82 17.73 -25.73 4.07
N SER A 83 18.71 -24.92 3.68
CA SER A 83 18.71 -23.47 3.86
C SER A 83 18.20 -22.77 2.60
N TYR A 84 17.45 -21.69 2.80
CA TYR A 84 16.92 -20.87 1.71
C TYR A 84 17.20 -19.38 1.95
N PRO A 85 17.64 -18.63 0.93
CA PRO A 85 17.80 -17.19 1.06
C PRO A 85 16.45 -16.52 1.29
N VAL A 86 16.45 -15.42 2.04
CA VAL A 86 15.28 -14.54 2.18
C VAL A 86 15.60 -13.21 1.54
N TRP A 87 14.82 -12.76 0.56
CA TRP A 87 14.92 -11.39 0.01
C TRP A 87 13.66 -10.60 0.32
N CYS A 88 13.85 -9.31 0.54
CA CYS A 88 12.78 -8.34 0.64
C CYS A 88 12.56 -7.63 -0.70
N ALA A 89 11.32 -7.22 -0.93
CA ALA A 89 10.98 -6.29 -1.99
C ALA A 89 10.29 -5.06 -1.39
N ALA A 90 10.44 -3.93 -2.06
CA ALA A 90 9.72 -2.73 -1.70
C ALA A 90 8.23 -2.93 -2.02
N HIS A 91 7.38 -2.68 -1.02
CA HIS A 91 5.94 -2.81 -1.11
C HIS A 91 5.27 -1.43 -1.03
N HIS A 92 4.42 -1.12 -2.00
CA HIS A 92 3.57 0.08 -1.96
C HIS A 92 2.46 -0.09 -0.93
N LEU A 93 2.46 0.77 0.10
CA LEU A 93 1.42 0.81 1.13
C LEU A 93 0.08 1.31 0.58
N ILE A 94 0.11 2.25 -0.36
CA ILE A 94 -0.99 2.61 -1.23
C ILE A 94 -0.66 2.08 -2.63
N PRO A 95 -1.23 0.93 -3.05
CA PRO A 95 -0.93 0.30 -4.32
C PRO A 95 -1.35 1.19 -5.49
N ALA A 96 -0.38 1.56 -6.35
CA ALA A 96 -0.63 2.52 -7.42
C ALA A 96 -1.64 1.97 -8.45
N GLN A 97 -1.38 0.78 -9.00
CA GLN A 97 -2.20 0.17 -10.05
C GLN A 97 -3.48 -0.48 -9.50
N ALA A 98 -3.40 -1.10 -8.32
CA ALA A 98 -4.48 -1.92 -7.80
C ALA A 98 -5.54 -1.15 -6.99
N SER A 99 -5.15 -0.04 -6.33
CA SER A 99 -6.06 0.78 -5.51
C SER A 99 -6.13 2.23 -6.00
N LEU A 100 -5.00 2.95 -6.09
CA LEU A 100 -5.00 4.38 -6.39
C LEU A 100 -5.55 4.69 -7.79
N LYS A 101 -5.18 3.89 -8.81
CA LYS A 101 -5.71 4.00 -10.18
C LYS A 101 -7.24 3.86 -10.22
N LYS A 102 -7.81 3.03 -9.33
CA LYS A 102 -9.25 2.77 -9.23
C LYS A 102 -10.00 3.80 -8.38
N ALA A 103 -9.32 4.59 -7.55
CA ALA A 103 -9.90 5.66 -6.74
C ALA A 103 -10.22 6.91 -7.58
N THR A 104 -11.07 6.77 -8.60
CA THR A 104 -11.34 7.80 -9.61
C THR A 104 -11.90 9.10 -9.00
N GLN A 105 -12.69 9.01 -7.93
CA GLN A 105 -13.20 10.19 -7.22
C GLN A 105 -12.09 10.94 -6.48
N LEU A 106 -11.13 10.23 -5.90
CA LEU A 106 -9.99 10.86 -5.23
C LEU A 106 -9.10 11.58 -6.25
N LYS A 107 -8.88 10.97 -7.42
CA LYS A 107 -8.04 11.53 -8.47
C LYS A 107 -8.51 12.91 -8.95
N ARG A 108 -9.82 13.21 -8.86
CA ARG A 108 -10.40 14.56 -9.12
C ARG A 108 -9.84 15.66 -8.22
N PHE A 109 -9.30 15.28 -7.07
CA PHE A 109 -8.64 16.18 -6.10
C PHE A 109 -7.12 16.04 -6.10
N MET A 110 -6.55 15.26 -7.02
CA MET A 110 -5.10 15.05 -7.13
C MET A 110 -4.54 15.61 -8.44
N GLN A 111 -5.29 15.48 -9.54
CA GLN A 111 -4.80 15.76 -10.89
C GLN A 111 -5.47 16.98 -11.50
N LYS A 112 -4.66 17.87 -12.08
CA LYS A 112 -5.10 18.98 -12.91
C LYS A 112 -6.03 18.51 -14.01
N GLY A 113 -7.12 19.24 -14.21
CA GLY A 113 -8.05 19.00 -15.33
C GLY A 113 -8.87 17.71 -15.26
N SER A 114 -8.99 17.07 -14.09
CA SER A 114 -9.72 15.80 -13.96
C SER A 114 -11.18 15.95 -13.54
N GLY A 115 -12.12 15.61 -14.45
CA GLY A 115 -13.56 15.59 -14.20
C GLY A 115 -14.22 16.98 -14.21
N ALA A 116 -15.46 17.07 -13.70
CA ALA A 116 -16.23 18.33 -13.64
C ALA A 116 -15.62 19.39 -12.70
N ASN A 117 -14.70 18.98 -11.85
CA ASN A 117 -14.00 19.80 -10.88
C ASN A 117 -12.59 20.06 -11.42
N LYS A 118 -12.40 21.15 -12.18
CA LYS A 118 -11.10 21.51 -12.73
C LYS A 118 -10.16 21.92 -11.59
N LEU A 119 -9.29 21.01 -11.14
CA LEU A 119 -8.18 21.35 -10.25
C LEU A 119 -7.18 22.20 -11.03
N TRP A 120 -6.67 23.29 -10.45
CA TRP A 120 -5.83 24.20 -11.22
C TRP A 120 -4.38 23.72 -11.41
N SER A 121 -3.92 22.83 -10.53
CA SER A 121 -2.60 22.20 -10.56
C SER A 121 -2.71 20.79 -9.97
N ASP A 122 -1.72 19.94 -10.24
CA ASP A 122 -1.59 18.71 -9.47
C ASP A 122 -1.28 19.03 -8.01
N ILE A 123 -1.52 18.06 -7.11
CA ILE A 123 -1.08 18.18 -5.72
C ILE A 123 0.41 17.86 -5.54
N GLY A 124 1.05 17.24 -6.53
CA GLY A 124 2.45 16.84 -6.46
C GLY A 124 2.68 15.62 -5.56
N TYR A 125 1.87 14.57 -5.69
CA TYR A 125 2.05 13.31 -4.98
C TYR A 125 2.89 12.33 -5.81
N ASP A 126 3.94 11.78 -5.21
CA ASP A 126 4.74 10.68 -5.74
C ASP A 126 4.40 9.38 -5.01
N VAL A 127 3.81 8.43 -5.73
CA VAL A 127 3.43 7.12 -5.19
C VAL A 127 4.65 6.26 -4.85
N ASN A 128 5.82 6.56 -5.41
CA ASN A 128 7.08 5.87 -5.15
C ASN A 128 7.89 6.52 -4.01
N GLY A 129 7.39 7.60 -3.40
CA GLY A 129 8.05 8.22 -2.25
C GLY A 129 8.04 7.32 -1.00
N LEU A 130 9.07 7.45 -0.16
CA LEU A 130 9.35 6.51 0.93
C LEU A 130 8.26 6.41 2.00
N GLU A 131 7.45 7.45 2.21
CA GLU A 131 6.31 7.34 3.14
C GLU A 131 5.31 6.28 2.69
N ASN A 132 5.27 5.99 1.38
CA ASN A 132 4.43 4.95 0.80
C ASN A 132 5.12 3.58 0.69
N GLY A 133 6.33 3.43 1.23
CA GLY A 133 7.11 2.20 1.12
C GLY A 133 7.25 1.41 2.43
N VAL A 134 7.41 0.10 2.27
CA VAL A 134 7.86 -0.81 3.33
C VAL A 134 8.58 -2.02 2.71
N TRP A 135 9.66 -2.49 3.34
CA TRP A 135 10.34 -3.73 2.96
C TRP A 135 9.62 -4.94 3.53
N LEU A 136 9.24 -5.89 2.67
CA LEU A 136 8.58 -7.14 3.06
C LEU A 136 9.28 -8.36 2.45
N PRO A 137 9.47 -9.47 3.21
CA PRO A 137 10.00 -10.71 2.66
C PRO A 137 9.03 -11.31 1.65
N GLY A 138 9.54 -11.85 0.55
CA GLY A 138 8.71 -12.46 -0.49
C GLY A 138 9.26 -13.79 -1.00
N ASN A 139 8.62 -14.29 -2.05
CA ASN A 139 9.06 -15.49 -2.76
C ASN A 139 10.17 -15.20 -3.79
N TYR A 140 10.66 -13.96 -3.89
CA TYR A 140 11.63 -13.53 -4.90
C TYR A 140 12.93 -14.34 -4.87
N ALA A 141 13.49 -14.55 -3.68
CA ALA A 141 14.76 -15.27 -3.49
C ALA A 141 14.70 -16.76 -3.88
N VAL A 142 13.51 -17.35 -3.80
CA VAL A 142 13.28 -18.78 -4.02
C VAL A 142 12.40 -19.07 -5.24
N GLY A 143 11.93 -18.04 -5.93
CA GLY A 143 11.04 -18.12 -7.09
C GLY A 143 11.80 -18.01 -8.41
N GLY A 144 11.08 -17.63 -9.48
CA GLY A 144 11.61 -17.58 -10.85
C GLY A 144 12.76 -16.58 -11.09
N ASN A 145 12.92 -15.57 -10.22
CA ASN A 145 14.05 -14.62 -10.27
C ASN A 145 15.15 -14.94 -9.24
N GLY A 146 15.01 -16.04 -8.49
CA GLY A 146 15.95 -16.49 -7.47
C GLY A 146 16.40 -17.92 -7.74
N THR A 147 16.44 -18.77 -6.72
CA THR A 147 16.92 -20.16 -6.86
C THR A 147 15.97 -21.08 -7.64
N GLY A 148 14.74 -20.65 -7.93
CA GLY A 148 13.74 -21.49 -8.61
C GLY A 148 13.29 -22.69 -7.77
N ASP A 149 13.37 -22.59 -6.44
CA ASP A 149 12.96 -23.66 -5.53
C ASP A 149 11.47 -23.71 -5.23
N TRP A 150 10.74 -22.63 -5.51
CA TRP A 150 9.30 -22.52 -5.29
C TRP A 150 8.50 -23.24 -6.38
N VAL A 151 7.98 -24.44 -6.08
CA VAL A 151 7.27 -25.28 -7.06
C VAL A 151 5.89 -24.73 -7.38
N GLY A 152 5.52 -24.69 -8.66
CA GLY A 152 4.24 -24.13 -9.10
C GLY A 152 4.17 -22.62 -8.82
N ALA A 153 5.31 -21.94 -8.85
CA ALA A 153 5.35 -20.48 -8.94
C ALA A 153 4.50 -20.06 -10.15
N PRO A 154 3.55 -19.12 -10.00
CA PRO A 154 2.86 -18.57 -11.16
C PRO A 154 3.89 -17.90 -12.07
N SER A 155 3.83 -18.21 -13.35
CA SER A 155 4.28 -17.32 -14.40
C SER A 155 3.54 -15.99 -14.23
N ALA A 156 4.28 -14.93 -13.89
CA ALA A 156 3.83 -13.55 -13.78
C ALA A 156 2.71 -13.28 -12.75
N MET A 157 2.89 -12.17 -12.04
CA MET A 157 1.81 -11.55 -11.30
C MET A 157 0.77 -11.06 -12.31
N ASP A 158 -0.29 -11.83 -12.56
CA ASP A 158 -1.62 -11.41 -13.00
C ASP A 158 -2.44 -12.64 -13.39
N GLY A 159 -3.75 -12.59 -13.11
CA GLY A 159 -4.72 -13.54 -13.64
C GLY A 159 -5.25 -14.52 -12.61
N ASP A 160 -6.45 -14.24 -12.15
CA ASP A 160 -7.35 -15.18 -11.51
C ASP A 160 -7.35 -16.53 -12.25
N ALA A 161 -6.84 -17.58 -11.61
CA ALA A 161 -7.13 -18.95 -12.01
C ALA A 161 -7.95 -19.58 -10.89
N GLU A 162 -9.25 -19.62 -11.18
CA GLU A 162 -10.30 -20.38 -10.50
C GLU A 162 -9.88 -21.83 -10.20
N GLU A 163 -10.55 -22.35 -9.19
CA GLU A 163 -10.29 -23.56 -8.45
C GLU A 163 -10.61 -24.82 -9.27
N GLY A 164 -9.62 -25.30 -10.02
CA GLY A 164 -9.65 -26.62 -10.63
C GLY A 164 -9.23 -27.69 -9.64
N SER A 165 -10.20 -28.39 -9.06
CA SER A 165 -10.08 -29.62 -8.28
C SER A 165 -8.87 -30.48 -8.68
N VAL A 166 -7.83 -30.47 -7.85
CA VAL A 166 -6.85 -31.55 -7.84
C VAL A 166 -6.73 -32.05 -6.41
N ARG A 167 -7.56 -33.06 -6.08
CA ARG A 167 -7.18 -34.09 -5.10
C ARG A 167 -5.88 -34.75 -5.59
N ARG A 168 -4.76 -34.06 -5.41
CA ARG A 168 -3.44 -34.61 -5.68
C ARG A 168 -3.10 -35.38 -4.41
N ARG A 169 -3.20 -36.72 -4.52
CA ARG A 169 -2.65 -37.68 -3.56
C ARG A 169 -1.43 -37.07 -2.88
N ALA A 170 -1.43 -37.04 -1.55
CA ALA A 170 -0.25 -36.84 -0.75
C ALA A 170 0.78 -37.92 -1.15
N ALA A 171 1.56 -37.65 -2.20
CA ALA A 171 2.76 -38.42 -2.48
C ALA A 171 3.63 -38.23 -1.24
N ARG A 172 3.96 -39.34 -0.57
CA ARG A 172 4.93 -39.36 0.54
C ARG A 172 6.16 -38.57 0.09
N ARG A 173 6.33 -37.38 0.67
CA ARG A 173 7.38 -36.43 0.35
C ARG A 173 8.68 -36.91 0.98
N SER A 174 9.74 -36.98 0.18
CA SER A 174 11.07 -37.21 0.72
C SER A 174 11.56 -35.96 1.46
N ALA A 175 12.10 -36.14 2.65
CA ALA A 175 12.85 -35.09 3.36
C ALA A 175 14.00 -34.52 2.50
N SER A 176 14.47 -35.28 1.51
CA SER A 176 15.60 -34.95 0.63
C SER A 176 15.32 -33.98 -0.52
N SER A 177 14.07 -33.54 -0.73
CA SER A 177 13.77 -32.57 -1.81
C SER A 177 14.32 -31.19 -1.46
N THR A 178 15.10 -30.57 -2.35
CA THR A 178 15.54 -29.16 -2.20
C THR A 178 14.44 -28.16 -2.53
N LYS A 179 13.29 -28.60 -3.04
CA LYS A 179 12.22 -27.72 -3.52
C LYS A 179 11.23 -27.35 -2.41
N LEU A 180 10.75 -26.10 -2.42
CA LEU A 180 9.64 -25.60 -1.62
C LEU A 180 8.32 -26.00 -2.28
N ASP A 181 7.83 -27.19 -1.92
CA ASP A 181 6.56 -27.74 -2.35
C ASP A 181 5.46 -27.58 -1.26
N GLY A 182 4.24 -27.99 -1.59
CA GLY A 182 3.06 -27.76 -0.75
C GLY A 182 1.94 -27.03 -1.48
N LEU A 183 0.71 -27.20 -0.99
CA LEU A 183 -0.43 -26.45 -1.50
C LEU A 183 -0.25 -24.97 -1.19
N ARG A 184 -0.68 -24.11 -2.11
CA ARG A 184 -0.58 -22.67 -1.92
C ARG A 184 -1.65 -22.24 -0.92
N HIS A 185 -1.25 -21.44 0.07
CA HIS A 185 -2.12 -20.93 1.14
C HIS A 185 -2.68 -22.01 2.08
N GLU A 186 -1.97 -23.12 2.29
CA GLU A 186 -2.33 -24.14 3.29
C GLU A 186 -1.38 -24.10 4.48
N VAL A 187 -1.85 -23.60 5.62
CA VAL A 187 -1.06 -23.52 6.86
C VAL A 187 -0.97 -24.90 7.51
N ASP A 188 0.13 -25.58 7.22
CA ASP A 188 0.43 -26.93 7.70
C ASP A 188 1.94 -27.04 7.99
N PRO A 189 2.39 -27.49 9.18
CA PRO A 189 3.80 -27.75 9.46
C PRO A 189 4.51 -28.69 8.46
N ALA A 190 3.79 -29.53 7.72
CA ALA A 190 4.32 -30.39 6.65
C ALA A 190 4.40 -29.67 5.28
N ASN A 191 3.89 -28.44 5.17
CA ASN A 191 3.95 -27.62 3.98
C ASN A 191 5.23 -26.77 3.98
N ARG A 192 6.18 -27.10 3.10
CA ARG A 192 7.49 -26.43 3.06
C ARG A 192 7.41 -24.96 2.65
N LYS A 193 6.47 -24.60 1.77
CA LYS A 193 6.19 -23.19 1.45
C LYS A 193 5.72 -22.43 2.69
N TRP A 194 4.82 -23.02 3.48
CA TRP A 194 4.36 -22.41 4.73
C TRP A 194 5.51 -22.20 5.70
N LEU A 195 6.34 -23.23 5.93
CA LEU A 195 7.49 -23.14 6.82
C LEU A 195 8.49 -22.04 6.40
N TYR A 196 8.74 -21.91 5.09
CA TYR A 196 9.57 -20.81 4.56
C TYR A 196 8.93 -19.45 4.86
N VAL A 197 7.63 -19.29 4.58
CA VAL A 197 6.89 -18.04 4.81
C VAL A 197 6.92 -17.66 6.30
N ASP A 198 6.60 -18.59 7.21
CA ASP A 198 6.62 -18.34 8.66
C ASP A 198 8.02 -17.92 9.13
N LYS A 199 9.07 -18.61 8.70
CA LYS A 199 10.44 -18.28 9.10
C LYS A 199 10.91 -16.95 8.52
N ALA A 200 10.65 -16.68 7.25
CA ALA A 200 11.03 -15.43 6.59
C ALA A 200 10.32 -14.22 7.21
N THR A 201 9.01 -14.36 7.51
CA THR A 201 8.23 -13.30 8.16
C THR A 201 8.68 -13.03 9.60
N ARG A 202 9.05 -14.08 10.36
CA ARG A 202 9.66 -13.93 11.69
C ARG A 202 11.04 -13.28 11.63
N LEU A 203 11.85 -13.67 10.65
CA LEU A 203 13.21 -13.16 10.47
C LEU A 203 13.21 -11.65 10.18
N VAL A 204 12.34 -11.20 9.27
CA VAL A 204 12.23 -9.78 8.89
C VAL A 204 11.28 -8.99 9.81
N ASN A 205 10.49 -9.68 10.64
CA ASN A 205 9.45 -9.11 11.50
C ASN A 205 8.43 -8.29 10.68
N ALA A 206 7.94 -8.89 9.59
CA ALA A 206 6.98 -8.27 8.67
C ALA A 206 6.13 -9.34 7.96
N GLN A 207 4.97 -8.93 7.45
CA GLN A 207 4.12 -9.79 6.62
C GLN A 207 4.80 -10.22 5.32
N PHE A 208 4.36 -11.35 4.77
CA PHE A 208 4.88 -11.86 3.51
C PHE A 208 4.31 -11.08 2.31
N HIS A 209 5.17 -10.78 1.36
CA HIS A 209 4.85 -10.09 0.11
C HIS A 209 4.28 -11.07 -0.93
N ASP A 210 2.96 -11.13 -1.07
CA ASP A 210 2.26 -12.06 -1.99
C ASP A 210 0.96 -11.41 -2.54
N ALA A 211 0.02 -12.22 -3.04
CA ALA A 211 -1.28 -11.78 -3.53
C ALA A 211 -2.09 -11.05 -2.45
N HIS A 212 -2.48 -9.81 -2.76
CA HIS A 212 -2.98 -8.81 -1.82
C HIS A 212 -4.34 -8.24 -2.27
N VAL A 213 -5.24 -9.07 -2.80
CA VAL A 213 -6.58 -8.65 -3.29
C VAL A 213 -7.41 -8.00 -2.18
N ASP A 214 -7.46 -8.61 -0.99
CA ASP A 214 -8.21 -8.09 0.15
C ASP A 214 -7.61 -6.76 0.63
N TYR A 215 -6.28 -6.66 0.70
CA TYR A 215 -5.54 -5.43 0.98
C TYR A 215 -5.90 -4.31 -0.02
N ASN A 216 -5.88 -4.62 -1.31
CA ASN A 216 -6.20 -3.66 -2.38
C ASN A 216 -7.62 -3.12 -2.25
N LYS A 217 -8.60 -3.99 -1.96
CA LYS A 217 -9.99 -3.61 -1.71
C LYS A 217 -10.11 -2.72 -0.47
N PHE A 218 -9.43 -3.07 0.61
CA PHE A 218 -9.42 -2.29 1.85
C PHE A 218 -8.85 -0.89 1.63
N VAL A 219 -7.66 -0.78 1.03
CA VAL A 219 -7.03 0.52 0.72
C VAL A 219 -7.92 1.34 -0.22
N LEU A 220 -8.49 0.74 -1.27
CA LEU A 220 -9.43 1.44 -2.15
C LEU A 220 -10.65 2.00 -1.38
N GLY A 221 -11.20 1.23 -0.45
CA GLY A 221 -12.28 1.69 0.43
C GLY A 221 -11.88 2.92 1.26
N VAL A 222 -10.66 2.94 1.80
CA VAL A 222 -10.12 4.10 2.54
C VAL A 222 -9.96 5.31 1.60
N LEU A 223 -9.39 5.13 0.41
CA LEU A 223 -9.22 6.22 -0.57
C LEU A 223 -10.56 6.82 -1.00
N ASN A 224 -11.59 5.99 -1.18
CA ASN A 224 -12.94 6.45 -1.52
C ASN A 224 -13.58 7.26 -0.38
N LYS A 225 -13.34 6.90 0.88
CA LYS A 225 -13.78 7.69 2.04
C LYS A 225 -13.07 9.05 2.11
N ILE A 226 -11.78 9.10 1.78
CA ILE A 226 -11.05 10.37 1.67
C ILE A 226 -11.67 11.26 0.58
N ALA A 227 -12.01 10.68 -0.57
CA ALA A 227 -12.65 11.40 -1.66
C ALA A 227 -14.02 11.98 -1.27
N ALA A 228 -14.86 11.20 -0.57
CA ALA A 228 -16.15 11.67 -0.06
C ALA A 228 -15.96 12.85 0.90
N SER A 229 -15.05 12.71 1.87
CA SER A 229 -14.70 13.78 2.82
C SER A 229 -14.19 15.06 2.13
N LEU A 230 -13.42 14.94 1.04
CA LEU A 230 -12.98 16.09 0.25
C LEU A 230 -14.12 16.73 -0.55
N LYS A 231 -15.06 15.93 -1.05
CA LYS A 231 -16.27 16.43 -1.74
C LYS A 231 -17.12 17.28 -0.78
N ASP A 232 -17.32 16.82 0.44
CA ASP A 232 -18.08 17.56 1.46
C ASP A 232 -17.36 18.86 1.84
N LYS A 233 -16.03 18.81 2.00
CA LYS A 233 -15.22 20.00 2.26
C LYS A 233 -15.21 20.98 1.10
N LYS A 234 -15.21 20.49 -0.15
CA LYS A 234 -15.36 21.33 -1.35
C LYS A 234 -16.68 22.07 -1.30
N LYS A 235 -17.78 21.34 -1.07
CA LYS A 235 -19.12 21.93 -0.95
C LYS A 235 -19.15 23.00 0.13
N LYS A 236 -18.75 22.67 1.36
CA LYS A 236 -18.77 23.60 2.50
C LYS A 236 -17.86 24.82 2.29
N ASN A 237 -16.60 24.61 1.92
CA ASN A 237 -15.61 25.69 1.93
C ASN A 237 -15.59 26.53 0.65
N LEU A 238 -15.90 25.93 -0.50
CA LEU A 238 -15.83 26.58 -1.81
C LEU A 238 -17.21 26.92 -2.35
N ASP A 239 -18.16 25.98 -2.34
CA ASP A 239 -19.48 26.20 -2.96
C ASP A 239 -20.40 27.02 -2.03
N GLU A 240 -20.34 26.79 -0.72
CA GLU A 240 -21.10 27.51 0.32
C GLU A 240 -20.28 28.66 0.96
N LEU A 241 -19.05 28.87 0.50
CA LEU A 241 -18.14 29.94 0.93
C LEU A 241 -17.91 30.03 2.45
N ALA A 242 -18.03 28.91 3.19
CA ALA A 242 -17.81 28.89 4.64
C ALA A 242 -16.36 29.21 5.03
N CYS A 243 -15.40 29.02 4.11
CA CYS A 243 -14.01 29.42 4.33
C CYS A 243 -13.79 30.85 3.83
N ARG A 244 -13.58 31.79 4.78
CA ARG A 244 -13.29 33.20 4.47
C ARG A 244 -12.09 33.41 3.54
N GLN A 245 -11.09 32.54 3.61
CA GLN A 245 -9.92 32.61 2.73
C GLN A 245 -10.25 32.17 1.30
N CYS A 246 -11.09 31.14 1.12
CA CYS A 246 -11.59 30.75 -0.19
C CYS A 246 -12.54 31.81 -0.78
N ALA A 247 -13.41 32.41 0.04
CA ALA A 247 -14.33 33.47 -0.40
C ALA A 247 -13.59 34.68 -0.97
N LYS A 248 -12.46 35.07 -0.37
CA LYS A 248 -11.59 36.15 -0.90
C LYS A 248 -10.91 35.82 -2.23
N ARG A 249 -11.03 34.58 -2.71
CA ARG A 249 -10.35 34.07 -3.92
C ARG A 249 -11.33 33.61 -4.98
N GLU A 250 -12.61 33.96 -4.87
CA GLU A 250 -13.67 33.52 -5.78
C GLU A 250 -13.32 33.76 -7.26
N GLU A 251 -12.81 34.94 -7.60
CA GLU A 251 -12.39 35.28 -8.97
C GLU A 251 -11.29 34.34 -9.49
N LYS A 252 -10.28 34.05 -8.66
CA LYS A 252 -9.20 33.13 -9.02
C LYS A 252 -9.69 31.69 -9.14
N ILE A 253 -10.66 31.30 -8.32
CA ILE A 253 -11.28 29.97 -8.39
C ILE A 253 -12.09 29.85 -9.69
N ALA A 254 -12.79 30.92 -10.10
CA ALA A 254 -13.48 30.96 -11.38
C ALA A 254 -12.52 30.89 -12.59
N GLU A 255 -11.38 31.61 -12.52
CA GLU A 255 -10.37 31.65 -13.58
C GLU A 255 -9.61 30.33 -13.72
N TYR A 256 -9.03 29.85 -12.62
CA TYR A 256 -8.07 28.75 -12.63
C TYR A 256 -8.70 27.41 -12.25
N GLY A 257 -9.79 27.43 -11.50
CA GLY A 257 -10.47 26.26 -10.96
C GLY A 257 -10.24 26.06 -9.46
N ILE A 258 -10.48 24.85 -8.99
CA ILE A 258 -10.38 24.52 -7.56
C ILE A 258 -8.92 24.58 -7.12
N PRO A 259 -8.60 25.24 -5.99
CA PRO A 259 -7.25 25.23 -5.43
C PRO A 259 -6.87 23.81 -5.00
N PRO A 260 -5.61 23.38 -5.18
CA PRO A 260 -5.15 22.04 -4.86
C PRO A 260 -5.23 21.81 -3.35
N PRO A 261 -5.77 20.66 -2.90
CA PRO A 261 -5.72 20.30 -1.50
C PRO A 261 -4.36 19.68 -1.16
N PHE A 262 -3.28 20.48 -1.13
CA PHE A 262 -1.92 19.97 -0.87
C PHE A 262 -1.82 19.14 0.44
N SER A 263 -2.63 19.50 1.44
CA SER A 263 -2.79 18.74 2.69
C SER A 263 -3.22 17.27 2.49
N LEU A 264 -3.78 16.91 1.33
CA LEU A 264 -4.09 15.53 0.95
C LEU A 264 -2.84 14.65 0.97
N ILE A 265 -1.66 15.14 0.61
CA ILE A 265 -0.41 14.37 0.68
C ILE A 265 -0.16 13.90 2.12
N LYS A 266 -0.33 14.78 3.10
CA LYS A 266 -0.19 14.42 4.53
C LYS A 266 -1.21 13.35 4.94
N ARG A 267 -2.44 13.44 4.42
CA ARG A 267 -3.49 12.44 4.69
C ARG A 267 -3.16 11.09 4.06
N LEU A 268 -2.65 11.05 2.83
CA LEU A 268 -2.18 9.82 2.17
C LEU A 268 -0.99 9.20 2.92
N ASN A 269 -0.02 10.02 3.32
CA ASN A 269 1.10 9.56 4.16
C ASN A 269 0.62 9.00 5.51
N GLY A 270 -0.46 9.56 6.08
CA GLY A 270 -1.12 9.03 7.26
C GLY A 270 -1.77 7.66 7.02
N VAL A 271 -2.38 7.44 5.85
CA VAL A 271 -2.88 6.11 5.44
C VAL A 271 -1.73 5.13 5.32
N SER A 272 -0.66 5.49 4.61
CA SER A 272 0.53 4.63 4.45
C SER A 272 1.15 4.29 5.80
N ALA A 273 1.30 5.26 6.71
CA ALA A 273 1.82 5.01 8.06
C ALA A 273 0.97 3.98 8.85
N ARG A 274 -0.36 4.07 8.77
CA ARG A 274 -1.26 3.08 9.38
C ARG A 274 -1.10 1.71 8.73
N MET A 275 -1.06 1.65 7.40
CA MET A 275 -0.89 0.39 6.68
C MET A 275 0.45 -0.26 7.04
N ARG A 276 1.53 0.52 7.15
CA ARG A 276 2.83 0.04 7.60
C ARG A 276 2.75 -0.62 8.97
N GLY A 277 1.97 -0.04 9.89
CA GLY A 277 1.70 -0.63 11.21
C GLY A 277 0.99 -1.98 11.14
N TYR A 278 0.18 -2.25 10.12
CA TYR A 278 -0.42 -3.56 9.90
C TYR A 278 0.55 -4.57 9.29
N LEU A 279 1.50 -4.11 8.48
CA LEU A 279 2.42 -4.98 7.73
C LEU A 279 3.75 -5.27 8.46
N LYS A 280 4.15 -4.47 9.44
CA LYS A 280 5.34 -4.72 10.28
C LYS A 280 4.96 -5.16 11.69
N GLY A 281 5.80 -6.01 12.27
CA GLY A 281 5.65 -6.50 13.65
C GLY A 281 5.18 -7.96 13.76
N ARG A 282 5.20 -8.50 14.99
CA ARG A 282 4.96 -9.91 15.31
C ARG A 282 3.51 -10.39 15.15
N ARG A 283 2.55 -9.49 14.91
CA ARG A 283 1.13 -9.84 14.84
C ARG A 283 0.52 -9.14 13.64
N GLY A 284 0.35 -9.87 12.53
CA GLY A 284 -0.46 -9.40 11.42
C GLY A 284 -1.87 -9.11 11.94
N HIS A 285 -2.33 -7.87 11.82
CA HIS A 285 -3.72 -7.56 12.13
C HIS A 285 -4.61 -8.42 11.22
N ALA A 286 -5.57 -9.15 11.81
CA ALA A 286 -6.40 -10.17 11.17
C ALA A 286 -7.23 -9.72 9.95
N VAL A 287 -7.13 -8.46 9.55
CA VAL A 287 -8.00 -7.83 8.55
C VAL A 287 -7.23 -7.27 7.34
N VAL A 288 -5.92 -7.06 7.46
CA VAL A 288 -5.12 -6.41 6.40
C VAL A 288 -3.94 -7.28 6.07
N PHE A 289 -4.11 -8.15 5.07
CA PHE A 289 -3.08 -9.10 4.66
C PHE A 289 -2.60 -8.88 3.24
N THR A 290 -1.28 -8.77 3.10
CA THR A 290 -0.61 -8.82 1.79
C THR A 290 -0.40 -10.24 1.29
N SER A 291 -0.79 -11.24 2.08
CA SER A 291 -0.73 -12.64 1.67
C SER A 291 -1.91 -13.43 2.24
N ARG A 292 -2.48 -14.34 1.44
CA ARG A 292 -3.48 -15.31 1.92
C ARG A 292 -2.93 -16.21 3.04
N TRP A 293 -1.60 -16.37 3.13
CA TRP A 293 -0.94 -17.04 4.26
C TRP A 293 -1.18 -16.30 5.59
N GLY A 294 -1.04 -14.97 5.59
CA GLY A 294 -1.28 -14.15 6.77
C GLY A 294 -2.69 -14.30 7.34
N LYS A 295 -3.70 -14.42 6.45
CA LYS A 295 -5.11 -14.63 6.81
C LYS A 295 -5.36 -15.90 7.62
N LEU A 296 -4.53 -16.91 7.43
CA LEU A 296 -4.66 -18.18 8.13
C LEU A 296 -3.88 -18.17 9.44
N ILE A 297 -2.74 -17.48 9.50
CA ILE A 297 -1.99 -17.26 10.76
C ILE A 297 -2.83 -16.52 11.79
N GLY A 298 -3.54 -15.47 11.37
CA GLY A 298 -4.35 -14.67 12.29
C GLY A 298 -5.54 -15.41 12.90
N LYS A 299 -5.80 -16.67 12.49
CA LYS A 299 -6.84 -17.55 13.04
C LYS A 299 -6.29 -18.61 14.01
N LEU A 300 -4.97 -18.73 14.14
CA LEU A 300 -4.27 -19.62 15.07
C LEU A 300 -3.86 -18.87 16.32
#